data_AF-A0A8T1HLG1-F1
#
_entry.id   AF-A0A8T1HLG1-F1
#
_cell.length_a   1.000
_cell.length_b   1.000
_cell.length_c   1.000
_cell.angle_alpha   90.00
_cell.angle_beta   90.00
_cell.angle_gamma   90.00
#
_symmetry.space_group_name_H-M   'P 1'
#
loop_
_entity.id
_entity.type
_entity.pdbx_description
1 polymer ?
#
loop_
_entity_poly.entity_id
_entity_poly.type
_entity_poly.pdbx_seq_one_letter_code
_entity_poly.pdbx_strand_id
1 'polypeptide(L)'
;MMPINKHICAYFYETLSQGQYRCKWCGSERKQLVGTGYTNLIAHLAHKHEGFKDQFAATLSSNDHPLQNFGFVSQEMSDRFQGIRWVVERNMQLSEVDNELTRSMGDFQNSLKRQQVCSQKLDPSGGTNLAQI
;
A
#
# COMPACT_ATOMS: atom_id res chain seq x y z
N MET A 1 5.56 -10.20 -15.90
CA MET A 1 4.33 -10.81 -15.33
C MET A 1 3.14 -10.00 -15.81
N MET A 2 2.17 -10.60 -16.50
CA MET A 2 0.94 -9.90 -16.91
C MET A 2 0.14 -9.50 -15.65
N PRO A 3 -0.27 -8.23 -15.51
CA PRO A 3 -1.01 -7.81 -14.34
C PRO A 3 -2.42 -8.43 -14.30
N ILE A 4 -2.80 -8.97 -13.14
CA ILE A 4 -4.13 -9.55 -12.90
C ILE A 4 -5.18 -8.45 -13.17
N ASN A 5 -6.19 -8.75 -13.99
CA ASN A 5 -7.26 -7.80 -14.38
C ASN A 5 -7.90 -7.05 -13.20
N LYS A 6 -7.92 -7.69 -12.01
CA LYS A 6 -8.34 -7.07 -10.75
C LYS A 6 -7.53 -5.81 -10.41
N HIS A 7 -6.20 -5.85 -10.51
CA HIS A 7 -5.34 -4.70 -10.18
C HIS A 7 -5.50 -3.57 -11.19
N ILE A 8 -5.59 -3.91 -12.48
CA ILE A 8 -5.88 -2.95 -13.54
C ILE A 8 -7.22 -2.25 -13.23
N CYS A 9 -8.26 -3.02 -12.88
CA CYS A 9 -9.56 -2.44 -12.55
C CYS A 9 -9.52 -1.58 -11.28
N ALA A 10 -8.81 -2.00 -10.23
CA ALA A 10 -8.65 -1.21 -9.01
C ALA A 10 -7.94 0.14 -9.28
N TYR A 11 -7.02 0.18 -10.25
CA TYR A 11 -6.34 1.41 -10.64
C TYR A 11 -7.24 2.35 -11.45
N PHE A 12 -7.92 1.86 -12.49
CA PHE A 12 -8.71 2.71 -13.40
C PHE A 12 -10.15 2.99 -12.96
N TYR A 13 -10.66 2.26 -11.97
CA TYR A 13 -12.04 2.40 -11.52
C TYR A 13 -12.16 2.74 -10.04
N GLU A 14 -13.22 3.46 -9.70
CA GLU A 14 -13.72 3.65 -8.34
C GLU A 14 -14.85 2.67 -8.09
N THR A 15 -14.86 2.02 -6.92
CA THR A 15 -15.96 1.14 -6.52
C THR A 15 -17.08 2.00 -5.94
N LEU A 16 -18.25 1.97 -6.57
CA LEU A 16 -19.44 2.68 -6.07
C LEU A 16 -20.24 1.79 -5.11
N SER A 17 -20.43 0.53 -5.49
CA SER A 17 -21.15 -0.48 -4.73
C SER A 17 -20.68 -1.87 -5.16
N GLN A 18 -21.22 -2.93 -4.55
CA GLN A 18 -20.83 -4.29 -4.90
C GLN A 18 -21.06 -4.59 -6.38
N GLY A 19 -19.97 -4.80 -7.12
CA GLY A 19 -20.01 -5.09 -8.55
C GLY A 19 -20.34 -3.88 -9.44
N GLN A 20 -20.27 -2.65 -8.92
CA GLN A 20 -20.56 -1.43 -9.67
C GLN A 20 -19.39 -0.45 -9.57
N TYR A 21 -18.89 -0.04 -10.73
CA TYR A 21 -17.62 0.66 -10.87
C TYR A 21 -17.78 1.92 -11.71
N ARG A 22 -17.04 2.97 -11.40
CA ARG A 22 -16.97 4.21 -12.19
C ARG A 22 -15.57 4.38 -12.77
N CYS A 23 -15.47 4.54 -14.08
CA CYS A 23 -14.19 4.81 -14.72
C CYS A 23 -13.67 6.19 -14.30
N LYS A 24 -12.44 6.27 -13.81
CA LYS A 24 -11.82 7.53 -13.38
C LYS A 24 -11.53 8.49 -14.54
N TRP A 25 -11.37 7.97 -15.75
CA TRP A 25 -11.01 8.79 -16.92
C TRP A 25 -12.21 9.38 -17.64
N CYS A 26 -13.26 8.59 -17.85
CA CYS A 26 -14.45 9.05 -18.57
C CYS A 26 -15.71 9.20 -17.70
N GLY A 27 -15.64 8.89 -16.40
CA GLY A 27 -16.78 8.94 -15.49
C GLY A 27 -17.86 7.89 -15.76
N SER A 28 -17.70 7.03 -16.79
CA SER A 28 -18.71 6.03 -17.14
C SER A 28 -18.89 5.01 -16.02
N GLU A 29 -20.14 4.80 -15.62
CA GLU A 29 -20.50 3.71 -14.72
C GLU A 29 -20.61 2.39 -15.48
N ARG A 30 -20.10 1.32 -14.88
CA ARG A 30 -20.08 -0.03 -15.45
C ARG A 30 -20.37 -1.04 -14.36
N LYS A 31 -21.29 -1.96 -14.66
CA LYS A 31 -21.58 -3.10 -13.81
C LYS A 31 -20.68 -4.27 -14.19
N GLN A 32 -20.13 -4.94 -13.19
CA GLN A 32 -19.39 -6.18 -13.39
C GLN A 32 -20.37 -7.28 -13.78
N LEU A 33 -20.10 -7.93 -14.92
CA LEU A 33 -20.93 -9.03 -15.39
C LEU A 33 -20.63 -10.29 -14.58
N VAL A 34 -21.69 -11.01 -14.22
CA VAL A 34 -21.59 -12.26 -13.45
C VAL A 34 -20.87 -13.31 -14.30
N GLY A 35 -19.94 -14.05 -13.70
CA GLY A 35 -19.20 -15.12 -14.37
C GLY A 35 -18.06 -14.68 -15.30
N THR A 36 -17.94 -13.38 -15.63
CA THR A 36 -16.87 -12.87 -16.50
C THR A 36 -15.67 -12.33 -15.73
N GLY A 37 -15.77 -12.21 -14.41
CA GLY A 37 -14.76 -11.54 -13.60
C GLY A 37 -14.65 -10.07 -14.01
N TYR A 38 -13.43 -9.59 -14.32
CA TYR A 38 -13.16 -8.19 -14.66
C TYR A 38 -13.05 -7.93 -16.18
N THR A 39 -13.22 -8.95 -17.01
CA THR A 39 -12.93 -8.84 -18.46
C THR A 39 -13.79 -7.79 -19.16
N ASN A 40 -15.03 -7.60 -18.74
CA ASN A 40 -15.92 -6.58 -19.30
C ASN A 40 -15.47 -5.15 -18.98
N LEU A 41 -14.89 -4.93 -17.80
CA LEU A 41 -14.29 -3.65 -17.41
C LEU A 41 -12.98 -3.41 -18.18
N ILE A 42 -12.19 -4.45 -18.42
CA ILE A 42 -11.00 -4.37 -19.28
C ILE A 42 -11.38 -4.09 -20.74
N ALA A 43 -12.44 -4.70 -21.25
CA ALA A 43 -12.94 -4.44 -22.60
C ALA A 43 -13.34 -2.97 -22.76
N HIS A 44 -13.98 -2.37 -21.76
CA HIS A 44 -14.25 -0.93 -21.76
C HIS A 44 -12.97 -0.10 -21.92
N LEU A 45 -11.92 -0.41 -21.14
CA LEU A 45 -10.64 0.29 -21.25
C LEU A 45 -10.06 0.11 -22.66
N ALA A 46 -10.02 -1.12 -23.17
CA ALA A 46 -9.50 -1.40 -24.51
C ALA A 46 -10.25 -0.67 -25.63
N HIS A 47 -11.56 -0.43 -25.47
CA HIS A 47 -12.37 0.25 -26.49
C HIS A 47 -12.39 1.78 -26.38
N LYS A 48 -12.20 2.35 -25.18
CA LYS A 48 -12.35 3.81 -24.94
C LYS A 48 -11.04 4.50 -24.59
N HIS A 49 -10.03 3.74 -24.20
CA HIS A 49 -8.85 4.22 -23.53
C HIS A 49 -7.61 3.50 -24.07
N GLU A 50 -7.12 3.97 -25.23
CA GLU A 50 -5.89 3.43 -25.82
C GLU A 50 -4.68 3.66 -24.91
N GLY A 51 -3.72 2.74 -24.93
CA GLY A 51 -2.52 2.84 -24.09
C GLY A 51 -2.74 2.59 -22.58
N PHE A 52 -3.94 2.17 -22.14
CA PHE A 52 -4.21 1.93 -20.71
C PHE A 52 -3.24 0.91 -20.08
N LYS A 53 -2.81 -0.10 -20.86
CA LYS A 53 -1.85 -1.11 -20.40
C LYS A 53 -0.47 -0.50 -20.17
N ASP A 54 -0.03 0.37 -21.08
CA ASP A 54 1.28 1.02 -21.00
C ASP A 54 1.32 2.00 -19.83
N GLN A 55 0.25 2.76 -19.62
CA GLN A 55 0.15 3.65 -18.46
C GLN A 55 0.13 2.88 -17.13
N PHE A 56 -0.57 1.74 -17.09
CA PHE A 56 -0.55 0.88 -15.91
C PHE A 56 0.85 0.27 -15.67
N ALA A 57 1.53 -0.17 -16.73
CA ALA A 57 2.89 -0.68 -16.65
C ALA A 57 3.88 0.40 -16.19
N ALA A 58 3.76 1.63 -16.71
CA ALA A 58 4.59 2.77 -16.28
C ALA A 58 4.39 3.07 -14.79
N THR A 59 3.16 2.95 -14.28
CA THR A 59 2.86 3.11 -12.85
C THR A 59 3.52 2.00 -12.03
N LEU A 60 3.49 0.75 -12.49
CA LEU A 60 4.16 -0.38 -11.82
C LEU A 60 5.69 -0.26 -11.83
N SER A 61 6.27 0.29 -12.90
CA SER A 61 7.71 0.49 -13.02
C SER A 61 8.22 1.69 -12.22
N SER A 62 7.35 2.64 -11.90
CA SER A 62 7.64 3.67 -10.92
C SER A 62 7.68 2.99 -9.54
N ASN A 63 8.87 2.91 -8.92
CA ASN A 63 9.12 2.29 -7.60
C ASN A 63 8.40 2.99 -6.42
N ASP A 64 7.36 3.78 -6.70
CA ASP A 64 6.57 4.58 -5.77
C ASP A 64 5.25 3.90 -5.37
N HIS A 65 5.14 2.58 -5.52
CA HIS A 65 4.07 1.85 -4.87
C HIS A 65 4.48 1.49 -3.44
N PRO A 66 4.00 2.22 -2.41
CA PRO A 66 4.18 1.77 -1.03
C PRO A 66 3.57 0.39 -0.89
N LEU A 67 4.24 -0.49 -0.14
CA LEU A 67 3.76 -1.85 0.15
C LEU A 67 2.29 -1.94 0.59
N GLN A 68 1.79 -0.86 1.18
CA GLN A 68 0.40 -0.64 1.58
C GLN A 68 -0.61 -0.87 0.43
N ASN A 69 -0.20 -0.70 -0.83
CA ASN A 69 -1.04 -0.99 -2.00
C ASN A 69 -1.33 -2.49 -2.21
N PHE A 70 -0.56 -3.39 -1.57
CA PHE A 70 -0.78 -4.84 -1.65
C PHE A 70 -1.76 -5.36 -0.56
N GLY A 71 -2.31 -4.48 0.28
CA GLY A 71 -3.27 -4.80 1.32
C GLY A 71 -2.77 -4.46 2.73
N PHE A 72 -3.25 -5.18 3.73
CA PHE A 72 -2.78 -5.02 5.12
C PHE A 72 -1.33 -5.51 5.22
N VAL A 73 -0.39 -4.58 5.24
CA VAL A 73 1.02 -4.84 5.51
C VAL A 73 1.29 -4.44 6.95
N SER A 74 1.79 -5.38 7.77
CA SER A 74 2.17 -5.05 9.14
C SER A 74 3.32 -4.04 9.15
N GLN A 75 3.39 -3.23 10.20
CA GLN A 75 4.50 -2.28 10.36
C GLN A 75 5.86 -2.98 10.26
N GLU A 76 5.98 -4.17 10.85
CA GLU A 76 7.17 -5.02 10.77
C GLU A 76 7.56 -5.38 9.33
N MET A 77 6.60 -5.75 8.49
CA MET A 77 6.85 -6.10 7.09
C MET A 77 7.25 -4.87 6.26
N SER A 78 6.66 -3.71 6.58
CA SER A 78 7.04 -2.43 5.99
C SER A 78 8.47 -2.04 6.37
N ASP A 79 8.84 -2.14 7.64
CA ASP A 79 10.18 -1.80 8.13
C ASP A 79 11.26 -2.71 7.50
N ARG A 80 11.00 -4.01 7.38
CA ARG A 80 11.91 -4.95 6.70
C ARG A 80 12.13 -4.60 5.22
N PHE A 81 11.06 -4.27 4.51
CA PHE A 81 11.16 -3.90 3.10
C PHE A 81 11.90 -2.58 2.90
N GLN A 82 11.67 -1.58 3.74
CA GLN A 82 12.42 -0.33 3.67
C GLN A 82 13.91 -0.56 3.97
N GLY A 83 14.23 -1.47 4.90
CA GLY A 83 15.61 -1.91 5.13
C GLY A 83 16.26 -2.52 3.89
N ILE A 84 15.58 -3.48 3.24
CA ILE A 84 16.09 -4.12 2.00
C ILE A 84 16.24 -3.09 0.88
N ARG A 85 15.24 -2.22 0.70
CA ARG A 85 15.27 -1.15 -0.31
C ARG A 85 16.50 -0.26 -0.12
N TRP A 86 16.78 0.17 1.11
CA TRP A 86 17.95 1.00 1.42
C TRP A 86 19.29 0.30 1.11
N VAL A 87 19.40 -1.00 1.40
CA VAL A 87 20.60 -1.79 1.06
C VAL A 87 20.82 -1.84 -0.45
N VAL A 88 19.75 -2.08 -1.22
CA VAL A 88 19.80 -2.19 -2.67
C VAL A 88 20.05 -0.84 -3.33
N GLU A 89 19.28 0.20 -2.99
CA GLU A 89 19.37 1.52 -3.62
C GLU A 89 20.71 2.21 -3.36
N ARG A 90 21.34 1.95 -2.22
CA ARG A 90 22.67 2.50 -1.89
C ARG A 90 23.82 1.54 -2.19
N ASN A 91 23.54 0.39 -2.80
CA ASN A 91 24.52 -0.65 -3.12
C ASN A 91 25.44 -0.97 -1.92
N MET A 92 24.83 -1.13 -0.73
CA MET A 92 25.62 -1.42 0.48
C MET A 92 26.15 -2.85 0.45
N GLN A 93 27.39 -3.02 0.91
CA GLN A 93 27.98 -4.34 1.08
C GLN A 93 27.26 -5.08 2.22
N LEU A 94 26.94 -6.35 2.01
CA LEU A 94 26.24 -7.17 3.01
C LEU A 94 27.03 -7.28 4.31
N SER A 95 28.36 -7.24 4.25
CA SER A 95 29.25 -7.19 5.43
C SER A 95 28.96 -5.99 6.34
N GLU A 96 28.60 -4.84 5.78
CA GLU A 96 28.24 -3.64 6.55
C GLU A 96 26.83 -3.73 7.13
N VAL A 97 25.91 -4.40 6.44
CA VAL A 97 24.54 -4.66 6.93
C VAL A 97 24.56 -5.67 8.09
N ASP A 98 25.41 -6.69 7.99
CA ASP A 98 25.57 -7.72 9.01
C ASP A 98 26.46 -7.30 10.18
N ASN A 99 27.21 -6.21 10.04
CA ASN A 99 27.99 -5.61 11.12
C ASN A 99 27.09 -5.34 12.35
N GLU A 100 27.53 -5.84 13.51
CA GLU A 100 26.78 -5.73 14.76
C GLU A 100 26.45 -4.28 15.15
N LEU A 101 27.33 -3.32 14.84
CA LEU A 101 27.10 -1.90 15.10
C LEU A 101 25.99 -1.35 14.18
N THR A 102 25.98 -1.73 12.90
CA THR A 102 24.92 -1.33 11.97
C THR A 102 23.58 -1.97 12.31
N ARG A 103 23.59 -3.26 12.68
CA ARG A 103 22.40 -3.99 13.11
C ARG A 103 21.80 -3.38 14.38
N SER A 104 22.64 -3.10 15.36
CA SER A 104 22.20 -2.50 16.63
C SER A 104 21.61 -1.09 16.45
N MET A 105 22.09 -0.29 15.49
CA MET A 105 21.45 0.99 15.15
C MET A 105 20.04 0.81 14.56
N GLY A 106 19.83 -0.20 13.73
CA GLY A 106 18.49 -0.55 13.21
C GLY A 106 17.53 -0.98 14.33
N ASP A 107 18.03 -1.79 15.26
CA ASP A 107 17.27 -2.23 16.44
C ASP A 107 17.00 -1.08 17.42
N PHE A 108 17.92 -0.13 17.55
CA PHE A 108 17.76 1.07 18.37
C PHE A 108 16.65 1.97 17.85
N GLN A 109 16.58 2.22 16.53
CA GLN A 109 15.48 2.97 15.92
C GLN A 109 14.12 2.28 16.12
N ASN A 110 14.07 0.94 16.00
CA ASN A 110 12.86 0.17 16.27
C ASN A 110 12.47 0.18 17.76
N SER A 111 13.45 0.22 18.65
CA SER A 111 13.25 0.30 20.10
C SER A 111 12.74 1.69 20.53
N LEU A 112 13.25 2.76 19.92
CA LEU A 112 12.73 4.13 20.11
C LEU A 112 11.29 4.26 19.61
N LYS A 113 10.98 3.73 18.41
CA LYS A 113 9.60 3.69 17.88
C LYS A 113 8.67 2.92 18.82
N ARG A 114 9.11 1.77 19.36
CA ARG A 114 8.34 1.00 20.36
C ARG A 114 8.13 1.76 21.66
N GLN A 115 9.14 2.45 22.19
CA GLN A 115 9.01 3.29 23.38
C GLN A 115 8.03 4.47 23.15
N GLN A 116 8.05 5.09 21.97
CA GLN A 116 7.15 6.19 21.64
C GLN A 116 5.69 5.72 21.51
N VAL A 117 5.44 4.56 20.90
CA VAL A 117 4.09 3.94 20.87
C VAL A 117 3.62 3.53 22.26
N CYS A 118 4.52 3.05 23.13
CA CYS A 118 4.16 2.71 24.51
C CYS A 118 3.85 3.96 25.35
N SER A 119 4.58 5.05 25.12
CA SER A 119 4.36 6.34 25.80
C SER A 119 3.05 7.00 25.40
N GLN A 120 2.63 6.88 24.14
CA GLN A 120 1.34 7.39 23.65
C GLN A 120 0.12 6.57 24.11
N LYS A 121 0.33 5.37 24.68
CA LYS A 121 -0.73 4.55 25.27
C LYS A 121 -0.94 4.81 26.77
N LEU A 122 -0.14 5.69 27.37
CA LEU A 122 -0.15 6.03 28.80
C LEU A 122 -0.70 7.45 29.04
N ASP A 123 -1.79 7.82 28.39
CA ASP A 123 -2.63 8.96 28.81
C ASP A 123 -3.94 8.45 29.43
N PRO A 124 -4.04 8.33 30.77
CA PRO A 124 -5.33 8.14 31.43
C PRO A 124 -5.90 9.53 31.79
N SER A 125 -6.50 10.24 30.82
CA SER A 125 -7.39 11.36 31.16
C SER A 125 -8.82 10.85 31.40
N GLY A 126 -8.95 9.99 32.42
CA GLY A 126 -10.23 9.62 33.04
C GLY A 126 -10.39 10.38 34.35
N GLY A 127 -10.52 11.71 34.27
CA GLY A 127 -10.75 12.57 35.43
C GLY A 127 -12.04 12.20 36.15
N THR A 128 -11.93 11.91 37.44
CA THR A 128 -13.03 11.73 38.38
C THR A 128 -13.91 12.99 38.41
N ASN A 129 -15.18 12.86 37.99
CA ASN A 129 -16.19 13.86 38.25
C ASN A 129 -16.87 13.55 39.60
N LEU A 130 -16.41 14.18 40.66
CA LEU A 130 -17.18 14.34 41.89
C LEU A 130 -18.07 15.58 41.72
N ALA A 131 -19.29 15.37 41.22
CA ALA A 131 -20.34 16.37 41.28
C ALA A 131 -20.94 16.36 42.70
N GLN A 132 -20.78 17.48 43.41
CA GLN A 132 -21.53 17.84 44.60
C GLN A 132 -23.01 18.01 44.23
N ILE A 133 -23.92 17.27 44.88
CA ILE A 133 -25.21 17.73 45.46
C ILE A 133 -25.53 16.81 46.63
#